data_AF-A0A380TU32-F1
#
_entry.id   AF-A0A380TU32-F1
#
_cell.length_a   1.000
_cell.length_b   1.000
_cell.length_c   1.000
_cell.angle_alpha   90.00
_cell.angle_beta   90.00
_cell.angle_gamma   90.00
#
_symmetry.space_group_name_H-M   'P 1'
#
loop_
_entity.id
_entity.type
_entity.pdbx_description
1 polymer ?
#
loop_
_entity_poly.entity_id
_entity_poly.type
_entity_poly.pdbx_seq_one_letter_code
_entity_poly.pdbx_strand_id
1 'polypeptide(L)'
;MTDAQNEVQALETQSAESQKLTNNKDIIAYLAEKFPLCFSVEGEAKPLKIGLFQDLADALKDDERVSKTQLRHVLRQYTSNWRYLHGCRLGAVRVDLQGNPAGVLEQEHVDHAAQQLAEAKAKIVEKRAAEKTSAKVAQKKHPARKPVHKKADGVKTTRKAKTKLELTALDFSSLAKGATVKVKAGDNAQKAVVLDVLKDAARVQLENGLVINVTADRLFA
;
A
#
# COMPACT_ATOMS: atom_id res chain seq x y z
N MET A 1 -14.73 59.67 -24.77
CA MET A 1 -15.74 58.60 -24.90
C MET A 1 -15.26 57.75 -26.06
N THR A 2 -14.63 56.60 -25.94
CA THR A 2 -14.75 55.47 -25.00
C THR A 2 -13.52 54.56 -25.21
N ASP A 3 -12.51 54.61 -24.32
CA ASP A 3 -11.33 53.72 -24.39
C ASP A 3 -10.95 53.16 -23.01
N ALA A 4 -11.92 53.10 -22.08
CA ALA A 4 -11.68 52.73 -20.68
C ALA A 4 -12.44 51.46 -20.26
N GLN A 5 -12.67 50.52 -21.19
CA GLN A 5 -13.45 49.31 -20.89
C GLN A 5 -12.78 47.99 -21.29
N ASN A 6 -11.48 47.95 -21.60
CA ASN A 6 -10.85 46.70 -22.05
C ASN A 6 -9.57 46.27 -21.29
N GLU A 7 -9.21 46.91 -20.17
CA GLU A 7 -7.98 46.58 -19.42
C GLU A 7 -8.18 45.82 -18.11
N VAL A 8 -9.41 45.54 -17.69
CA VAL A 8 -9.69 44.87 -16.40
C VAL A 8 -10.02 43.38 -16.48
N GLN A 9 -9.88 42.75 -17.66
CA GLN A 9 -10.28 41.34 -17.85
C GLN A 9 -9.13 40.37 -18.19
N ALA A 10 -7.88 40.78 -17.98
CA ALA A 10 -6.71 40.00 -18.42
C ALA A 10 -5.69 39.66 -17.31
N LEU A 11 -6.08 39.65 -16.03
CA LEU A 11 -5.18 39.28 -14.92
C LEU A 11 -5.87 38.34 -13.92
N GLU A 12 -6.11 37.09 -14.33
CA GLU A 12 -6.19 35.94 -13.39
C GLU A 12 -6.16 34.56 -14.08
N THR A 13 -5.96 34.49 -15.41
CA THR A 13 -5.85 33.21 -16.13
C THR A 13 -4.39 32.84 -16.37
N GLN A 14 -3.61 32.64 -15.31
CA GLN A 14 -2.30 32.00 -15.41
C GLN A 14 -1.83 31.55 -14.03
N SER A 15 -2.10 30.28 -13.68
CA SER A 15 -1.23 29.40 -12.90
C SER A 15 -1.95 28.09 -12.57
N ALA A 16 -1.73 27.06 -13.38
CA ALA A 16 -1.12 25.80 -12.94
C ALA A 16 -1.43 24.71 -13.97
N GLU A 17 -0.35 24.36 -14.67
CA GLU A 17 -0.17 23.25 -15.59
C GLU A 17 -1.01 22.03 -15.21
N SER A 18 -1.81 21.59 -16.17
CA SER A 18 -2.78 20.50 -16.07
C SER A 18 -2.08 19.14 -15.97
N GLN A 19 -1.54 18.83 -14.79
CA GLN A 19 -1.27 17.45 -14.43
C GLN A 19 -2.60 16.81 -14.05
N LYS A 20 -3.12 15.96 -14.95
CA LYS A 20 -4.33 15.17 -14.70
C LYS A 20 -4.15 14.39 -13.41
N LEU A 21 -5.04 14.60 -12.45
CA LEU A 21 -5.02 13.85 -11.20
C LEU A 21 -5.38 12.40 -11.54
N THR A 22 -4.45 11.48 -11.34
CA THR A 22 -4.66 10.05 -11.63
C THR A 22 -5.14 9.29 -10.40
N ASN A 23 -4.70 9.69 -9.21
CA ASN A 23 -5.06 9.03 -7.97
C ASN A 23 -6.41 9.52 -7.44
N ASN A 24 -7.29 8.58 -7.13
CA ASN A 24 -8.60 8.89 -6.55
C ASN A 24 -8.53 9.69 -5.24
N LYS A 25 -7.49 9.47 -4.43
CA LYS A 25 -7.30 10.20 -3.16
C LYS A 25 -6.99 11.68 -3.40
N ASP A 26 -6.15 11.96 -4.39
CA ASP A 26 -5.74 13.33 -4.74
C ASP A 26 -6.93 14.08 -5.34
N ILE A 27 -7.77 13.39 -6.13
CA ILE A 27 -9.05 13.95 -6.62
C ILE A 27 -10.00 14.27 -5.45
N ILE A 28 -10.11 13.42 -4.43
CA ILE A 28 -10.93 13.70 -3.24
C ILE A 28 -10.38 14.92 -2.48
N ALA A 29 -9.06 15.01 -2.32
CA ALA A 29 -8.43 16.16 -1.67
C ALA A 29 -8.73 17.45 -2.44
N TYR A 30 -8.59 17.43 -3.77
CA TYR A 30 -8.92 18.55 -4.64
C TYR A 30 -10.40 18.95 -4.54
N LEU A 31 -11.32 17.97 -4.54
CA LEU A 31 -12.75 18.23 -4.37
C LEU A 31 -13.07 18.81 -2.99
N ALA A 32 -12.35 18.44 -1.95
CA ALA A 32 -12.51 19.00 -0.61
C ALA A 32 -11.92 20.42 -0.49
N GLU A 33 -10.86 20.74 -1.23
CA GLU A 33 -10.35 22.12 -1.33
C GLU A 33 -11.34 23.03 -2.06
N LYS A 34 -11.95 22.55 -3.15
CA LYS A 34 -12.92 23.31 -3.94
C LYS A 34 -14.31 23.39 -3.29
N PHE A 35 -14.75 22.32 -2.65
CA PHE A 35 -16.08 22.19 -2.06
C PHE A 35 -15.97 21.69 -0.60
N PRO A 36 -15.44 22.51 0.32
CA PRO A 36 -15.15 22.11 1.70
C PRO A 36 -16.40 21.80 2.54
N LEU A 37 -17.56 22.30 2.12
CA LEU A 37 -18.83 22.05 2.81
C LEU A 37 -19.42 20.67 2.46
N CYS A 38 -19.09 20.16 1.28
CA CYS A 38 -19.61 18.93 0.71
C CYS A 38 -18.66 17.75 0.94
N PHE A 39 -17.37 17.95 0.69
CA PHE A 39 -16.33 16.93 0.83
C PHE A 39 -15.44 17.21 2.04
N SER A 40 -15.10 16.16 2.78
CA SER A 40 -14.19 16.22 3.92
C SER A 40 -13.05 15.22 3.73
N VAL A 41 -11.80 15.70 3.77
CA VAL A 41 -10.61 14.82 3.78
C VAL A 41 -10.47 14.15 5.15
N GLU A 42 -10.64 14.94 6.21
CA GLU A 42 -10.48 14.53 7.60
C GLU A 42 -11.73 14.94 8.39
N GLY A 43 -12.53 13.96 8.82
CA GLY A 43 -13.73 14.22 9.63
C GLY A 43 -14.86 13.21 9.39
N GLU A 44 -16.06 13.47 9.92
CA GLU A 44 -17.25 12.71 9.52
C GLU A 44 -17.72 13.19 8.14
N ALA A 45 -17.87 12.27 7.19
CA ALA A 45 -18.35 12.63 5.86
C ALA A 45 -19.87 12.79 5.90
N LYS A 46 -20.36 13.95 5.46
CA LYS A 46 -21.80 14.25 5.42
C LYS A 46 -22.50 13.47 4.30
N PRO A 47 -23.78 13.08 4.46
CA PRO A 47 -24.55 12.44 3.39
C PRO A 47 -24.68 13.35 2.18
N LEU A 48 -24.39 12.84 0.99
CA LEU A 48 -24.42 13.62 -0.24
C LEU A 48 -25.82 13.63 -0.87
N LYS A 49 -26.12 14.71 -1.60
CA LYS A 49 -27.30 14.83 -2.48
C LYS A 49 -27.34 13.71 -3.52
N ILE A 50 -28.53 13.19 -3.79
CA ILE A 50 -28.74 12.22 -4.89
C ILE A 50 -28.50 12.95 -6.21
N GLY A 51 -27.64 12.40 -7.05
CA GLY A 51 -27.30 13.02 -8.34
C GLY A 51 -26.24 14.12 -8.27
N LEU A 52 -25.53 14.29 -7.14
CA LEU A 52 -24.44 15.28 -6.98
C LEU A 52 -23.38 15.23 -8.10
N PHE A 53 -23.22 14.08 -8.77
CA PHE A 53 -22.35 13.94 -9.94
C PHE A 53 -22.67 14.92 -11.06
N GLN A 54 -23.95 15.20 -11.34
CA GLN A 54 -24.35 16.14 -12.40
C GLN A 54 -23.93 17.56 -12.02
N ASP A 55 -24.25 17.98 -10.80
CA ASP A 55 -23.85 19.28 -10.27
C ASP A 55 -22.32 19.45 -10.32
N LEU A 56 -21.55 18.40 -9.99
CA LEU A 56 -20.07 18.42 -10.08
C LEU A 56 -19.57 18.48 -11.51
N ALA A 57 -20.18 17.69 -12.40
CA ALA A 57 -19.81 17.66 -13.80
C ALA A 57 -20.12 18.98 -14.49
N ASP A 58 -21.09 19.75 -13.98
CA ASP A 58 -21.43 21.10 -14.44
C ASP A 58 -20.49 22.16 -13.88
N ALA A 59 -20.15 22.08 -12.58
CA ALA A 59 -19.22 23.02 -11.93
C ALA A 59 -17.76 22.85 -12.39
N LEU A 60 -17.35 21.65 -12.81
CA LEU A 60 -15.99 21.33 -13.24
C LEU A 60 -15.88 21.13 -14.76
N LYS A 61 -16.83 21.66 -15.57
CA LYS A 61 -16.77 21.55 -17.05
C LYS A 61 -15.48 22.14 -17.63
N ASP A 62 -15.02 23.22 -17.02
CA ASP A 62 -13.88 24.00 -17.50
C ASP A 62 -12.55 23.55 -16.89
N ASP A 63 -12.58 22.58 -15.96
CA ASP A 63 -11.41 22.12 -15.23
C ASP A 63 -10.93 20.76 -15.75
N GLU A 64 -9.89 20.78 -16.62
CA GLU A 64 -9.33 19.58 -17.25
C GLU A 64 -8.55 18.66 -16.29
N ARG A 65 -8.42 19.04 -15.02
CA ARG A 65 -7.69 18.25 -14.00
C ARG A 65 -8.37 16.93 -13.66
N VAL A 66 -9.69 16.84 -13.81
CA VAL A 66 -10.49 15.67 -13.42
C VAL A 66 -11.45 15.27 -14.55
N SER A 67 -11.37 14.02 -15.01
CA SER A 67 -12.31 13.52 -16.01
C SER A 67 -13.64 13.07 -15.39
N LYS A 68 -14.74 13.15 -16.16
CA LYS A 68 -16.08 12.65 -15.75
C LYS A 68 -16.07 11.19 -15.30
N THR A 69 -15.26 10.35 -15.95
CA THR A 69 -15.12 8.93 -15.61
C THR A 69 -14.45 8.76 -14.24
N GLN A 70 -13.37 9.50 -13.99
CA GLN A 70 -12.69 9.50 -12.69
C GLN A 70 -13.59 10.05 -11.59
N LEU A 71 -14.32 11.13 -11.85
CA LEU A 71 -15.25 11.71 -10.89
C LEU A 71 -16.31 10.70 -10.44
N ARG A 72 -16.87 9.92 -11.37
CA ARG A 72 -17.82 8.84 -11.03
C ARG A 72 -17.17 7.76 -10.18
N HIS A 73 -15.94 7.36 -10.50
CA HIS A 73 -15.22 6.35 -9.74
C HIS A 73 -14.86 6.84 -8.33
N VAL A 74 -14.39 8.08 -8.23
CA VAL A 74 -14.08 8.77 -6.98
C VAL A 74 -15.31 8.88 -6.07
N LEU A 75 -16.45 9.32 -6.60
CA LEU A 75 -17.70 9.40 -5.82
C LEU A 75 -18.10 8.04 -5.26
N ARG A 76 -18.06 6.97 -6.08
CA ARG A 76 -18.34 5.61 -5.62
C ARG A 76 -17.39 5.16 -4.52
N GLN A 77 -16.10 5.48 -4.66
CA GLN A 77 -15.10 5.16 -3.65
C GLN A 77 -15.31 5.96 -2.35
N TYR A 78 -15.70 7.22 -2.45
CA TYR A 78 -15.98 8.08 -1.32
C TYR A 78 -17.20 7.58 -0.53
N THR A 79 -18.29 7.23 -1.22
CA THR A 79 -19.54 6.77 -0.59
C THR A 79 -19.49 5.33 -0.06
N SER A 80 -18.52 4.51 -0.51
CA SER A 80 -18.31 3.16 0.02
C SER A 80 -17.30 3.11 1.17
N ASN A 81 -16.65 4.22 1.48
CA ASN A 81 -15.71 4.31 2.59
C ASN A 81 -16.44 4.27 3.94
N TRP A 82 -15.83 3.67 4.96
CA TRP A 82 -16.42 3.54 6.30
C TRP A 82 -16.81 4.89 6.90
N ARG A 83 -16.01 5.91 6.65
CA ARG A 83 -16.26 7.29 7.12
C ARG A 83 -17.61 7.82 6.61
N TYR A 84 -17.98 7.50 5.37
CA TYR A 84 -19.25 7.89 4.79
C TYR A 84 -20.41 7.05 5.33
N LEU A 85 -20.26 5.73 5.39
CA LEU A 85 -21.28 4.84 5.95
C LEU A 85 -21.61 5.18 7.41
N HIS A 86 -20.63 5.66 8.19
CA HIS A 86 -20.83 6.14 9.56
C HIS A 86 -21.58 7.48 9.67
N GLY A 87 -21.49 8.33 8.65
CA GLY A 87 -22.20 9.61 8.57
C GLY A 87 -23.66 9.47 8.14
N CYS A 88 -24.03 8.34 7.53
CA CYS A 88 -25.41 7.97 7.20
C CYS A 88 -26.19 7.60 8.46
N ARG A 89 -26.75 8.59 9.15
CA ARG A 89 -27.62 8.41 10.34
C ARG A 89 -29.05 8.83 10.03
N LEU A 90 -30.00 8.28 10.79
CA LEU A 90 -31.41 8.61 10.65
C LEU A 90 -31.63 10.10 10.95
N GLY A 91 -32.29 10.80 10.03
CA GLY A 91 -32.54 12.25 10.12
C GLY A 91 -31.35 13.12 9.70
N ALA A 92 -30.26 12.55 9.18
CA ALA A 92 -29.18 13.33 8.62
C ALA A 92 -29.64 14.03 7.33
N VAL A 93 -29.27 15.31 7.19
CA VAL A 93 -29.62 16.12 6.03
C VAL A 93 -28.57 15.93 4.94
N ARG A 94 -29.03 15.65 3.71
CA ARG A 94 -28.16 15.56 2.55
C ARG A 94 -27.64 16.94 2.18
N VAL A 95 -26.36 17.04 1.85
CA VAL A 95 -25.75 18.30 1.42
C VAL A 95 -25.53 18.32 -0.08
N ASP A 96 -25.81 19.46 -0.70
CA ASP A 96 -25.36 19.76 -2.06
C ASP A 96 -23.90 20.23 -2.07
N LEU A 97 -23.42 20.69 -3.23
CA LEU A 97 -22.06 21.20 -3.39
C LEU A 97 -21.75 22.41 -2.53
N GLN A 98 -22.76 23.25 -2.31
CA GLN A 98 -22.59 24.53 -1.64
C GLN A 98 -22.97 24.44 -0.16
N GLY A 99 -23.25 23.22 0.33
CA GLY A 99 -23.61 22.94 1.71
C GLY A 99 -25.09 23.17 2.03
N ASN A 100 -25.94 23.42 1.04
CA ASN A 100 -27.38 23.58 1.26
C ASN A 100 -28.04 22.21 1.51
N PRO A 101 -29.14 22.20 2.29
CA PRO A 101 -29.92 20.99 2.52
C PRO A 101 -30.63 20.54 1.24
N ALA A 102 -30.35 19.33 0.79
CA ALA A 102 -30.85 18.74 -0.46
C ALA A 102 -31.68 17.47 -0.21
N GLY A 103 -32.49 17.50 0.84
CA GLY A 103 -33.36 16.40 1.26
C GLY A 103 -32.88 15.66 2.51
N VAL A 104 -33.76 14.86 3.11
CA VAL A 104 -33.47 14.08 4.31
C VAL A 104 -33.08 12.66 3.92
N LEU A 105 -32.19 12.04 4.69
CA LEU A 105 -31.85 10.63 4.51
C LEU A 105 -32.99 9.75 5.03
N GLU A 106 -33.63 9.01 4.12
CA GLU A 106 -34.68 8.04 4.45
C GLU A 106 -34.14 6.84 5.23
N GLN A 107 -35.01 6.22 6.01
CA GLN A 107 -34.67 5.13 6.93
C GLN A 107 -34.09 3.91 6.20
N GLU A 108 -34.62 3.59 5.01
CA GLU A 108 -34.12 2.49 4.18
C GLU A 108 -32.65 2.66 3.80
N HIS A 109 -32.21 3.89 3.53
CA HIS A 109 -30.82 4.17 3.19
C HIS A 109 -29.88 4.05 4.39
N VAL A 110 -30.38 4.34 5.58
CA VAL A 110 -29.63 4.18 6.83
C VAL A 110 -29.43 2.70 7.13
N ASP A 111 -30.50 1.90 6.99
CA ASP A 111 -30.45 0.46 7.24
C ASP A 111 -29.48 -0.22 6.27
N HIS A 112 -29.52 0.14 4.99
CA HIS A 112 -28.59 -0.37 3.99
C HIS A 112 -27.14 0.07 4.29
N ALA A 113 -26.91 1.31 4.71
CA ALA A 113 -25.57 1.78 5.09
C ALA A 113 -25.04 1.02 6.32
N ALA A 114 -25.88 0.74 7.31
CA ALA A 114 -25.53 -0.03 8.50
C ALA A 114 -25.18 -1.49 8.14
N GLN A 115 -25.93 -2.11 7.23
CA GLN A 115 -25.63 -3.45 6.71
C GLN A 115 -24.28 -3.48 5.99
N GLN A 116 -24.03 -2.53 5.09
CA GLN A 116 -22.75 -2.43 4.37
C GLN A 116 -21.57 -2.25 5.33
N LEU A 117 -21.75 -1.47 6.39
CA LEU A 117 -20.73 -1.24 7.41
C LEU A 117 -20.42 -2.55 8.17
N ALA A 118 -21.45 -3.32 8.53
CA ALA A 118 -21.29 -4.62 9.18
C ALA A 118 -20.56 -5.62 8.27
N GLU A 119 -20.96 -5.73 7.00
CA GLU A 119 -20.29 -6.59 6.02
C GLU A 119 -18.84 -6.19 5.78
N ALA A 120 -18.56 -4.89 5.64
CA ALA A 120 -17.22 -4.41 5.40
C ALA A 120 -16.31 -4.68 6.61
N LYS A 121 -16.83 -4.55 7.83
CA LYS A 121 -16.14 -4.97 9.07
C LYS A 121 -15.84 -6.46 9.06
N ALA A 122 -16.82 -7.31 8.75
CA ALA A 122 -16.64 -8.76 8.68
C ALA A 122 -15.55 -9.15 7.67
N LYS A 123 -15.60 -8.60 6.45
CA LYS A 123 -14.61 -8.85 5.39
C LYS A 123 -13.18 -8.48 5.82
N ILE A 124 -12.99 -7.40 6.58
CA ILE A 124 -11.66 -7.03 7.10
C ILE A 124 -11.20 -8.00 8.19
N VAL A 125 -12.09 -8.41 9.09
CA VAL A 125 -11.74 -9.39 10.14
C VAL A 125 -11.31 -10.71 9.51
N GLU A 126 -12.05 -11.19 8.52
CA GLU A 126 -11.72 -12.42 7.76
C GLU A 126 -10.38 -12.29 7.03
N LYS A 127 -10.15 -11.19 6.31
CA LYS A 127 -8.85 -10.94 5.65
C LYS A 127 -7.70 -10.89 6.64
N ARG A 128 -7.85 -10.17 7.75
CA ARG A 128 -6.82 -10.12 8.81
C ARG A 128 -6.61 -11.48 9.47
N ALA A 129 -7.65 -12.31 9.60
CA ALA A 129 -7.50 -13.66 10.11
C ALA A 129 -6.72 -14.55 9.13
N ALA A 130 -7.00 -14.46 7.83
CA ALA A 130 -6.29 -15.18 6.77
C ALA A 130 -4.81 -14.73 6.63
N GLU A 131 -4.54 -13.43 6.79
CA GLU A 131 -3.17 -12.89 6.82
C GLU A 131 -2.41 -13.35 8.06
N LYS A 132 -3.07 -13.41 9.23
CA LYS A 132 -2.44 -13.91 10.46
C LYS A 132 -2.16 -15.41 10.41
N THR A 133 -3.03 -16.22 9.80
CA THR A 133 -2.77 -17.66 9.65
C THR A 133 -1.62 -17.90 8.67
N SER A 134 -1.60 -17.22 7.52
CA SER A 134 -0.50 -17.32 6.55
C SER A 134 0.84 -16.79 7.10
N ALA A 135 0.85 -15.69 7.85
CA ALA A 135 2.03 -15.18 8.54
C ALA A 135 2.53 -16.13 9.65
N LYS A 136 1.62 -16.78 10.39
CA LYS A 136 1.99 -17.78 11.42
C LYS A 136 2.51 -19.08 10.82
N VAL A 137 2.04 -19.48 9.63
CA VAL A 137 2.62 -20.61 8.87
C VAL A 137 4.00 -20.25 8.32
N ALA A 138 4.23 -19.01 7.88
CA ALA A 138 5.55 -18.53 7.46
C ALA A 138 6.54 -18.44 8.64
N GLN A 139 6.11 -17.97 9.81
CA GLN A 139 6.97 -17.87 11.00
C GLN A 139 7.30 -19.22 11.65
N LYS A 140 6.44 -20.24 11.53
CA LYS A 140 6.73 -21.62 12.01
C LYS A 140 7.80 -22.36 11.19
N LYS A 141 8.22 -21.83 10.04
CA LYS A 141 9.37 -22.37 9.28
C LYS A 141 10.72 -21.78 9.72
N HIS A 142 10.73 -20.81 10.63
CA HIS A 142 11.94 -20.41 11.34
C HIS A 142 11.89 -21.01 12.76
N PRO A 143 12.84 -21.89 13.14
CA PRO A 143 12.81 -22.52 14.46
C PRO A 143 12.91 -21.45 15.56
N ALA A 144 11.92 -21.45 16.45
CA ALA A 144 11.85 -20.57 17.61
C ALA A 144 13.09 -20.76 18.51
N ARG A 145 13.96 -19.74 18.57
CA ARG A 145 14.94 -19.62 19.65
C ARG A 145 14.19 -19.30 20.94
N LYS A 146 14.19 -20.22 21.90
CA LYS A 146 13.64 -20.06 23.26
C LYS A 146 14.20 -18.77 23.91
N PRO A 147 13.39 -17.97 24.63
CA PRO A 147 13.91 -16.87 25.41
C PRO A 147 14.56 -17.44 26.68
N VAL A 148 15.88 -17.50 26.72
CA VAL A 148 16.61 -17.82 27.95
C VAL A 148 16.76 -16.50 28.71
N HIS A 149 15.94 -16.32 29.75
CA HIS A 149 16.23 -15.37 30.82
C HIS A 149 17.62 -15.68 31.39
N LYS A 150 18.58 -14.76 31.22
CA LYS A 150 19.80 -14.74 32.01
C LYS A 150 19.78 -13.49 32.89
N LYS A 151 19.40 -13.72 34.15
CA LYS A 151 19.87 -12.90 35.27
C LYS A 151 21.38 -13.12 35.41
N ALA A 152 22.06 -12.03 35.73
CA ALA A 152 23.50 -11.93 35.80
C ALA A 152 24.11 -12.78 36.92
N ASP A 153 25.30 -13.27 36.60
CA ASP A 153 26.48 -13.57 37.41
C ASP A 153 26.39 -14.37 38.72
N GLY A 154 27.22 -15.42 38.77
CA GLY A 154 27.43 -16.23 39.96
C GLY A 154 28.37 -17.44 39.83
N VAL A 155 29.55 -17.27 39.21
CA VAL A 155 30.82 -17.93 39.62
C VAL A 155 31.04 -19.46 39.37
N LYS A 156 32.04 -19.71 38.49
CA LYS A 156 33.07 -20.78 38.43
C LYS A 156 32.63 -22.26 38.42
N THR A 157 32.98 -23.01 37.35
CA THR A 157 34.27 -23.75 37.24
C THR A 157 34.38 -24.59 35.95
N THR A 158 35.52 -24.40 35.26
CA THR A 158 36.37 -25.39 34.56
C THR A 158 35.90 -26.21 33.34
N ARG A 159 36.60 -25.90 32.23
CA ARG A 159 37.21 -26.82 31.22
C ARG A 159 36.25 -27.65 30.35
N LYS A 160 36.18 -27.31 29.06
CA LYS A 160 37.07 -27.85 28.00
C LYS A 160 36.71 -27.20 26.66
N ALA A 161 37.75 -26.84 25.90
CA ALA A 161 37.67 -26.36 24.54
C ALA A 161 37.02 -27.39 23.61
N LYS A 162 36.26 -26.92 22.61
CA LYS A 162 36.35 -27.37 21.21
C LYS A 162 35.47 -26.53 20.27
N THR A 163 36.17 -25.95 19.28
CA THR A 163 35.77 -25.67 17.89
C THR A 163 34.68 -24.63 17.63
N LYS A 164 35.14 -23.39 17.47
CA LYS A 164 34.59 -22.35 16.59
C LYS A 164 34.55 -22.91 15.17
N LEU A 165 33.36 -23.14 14.61
CA LEU A 165 33.21 -23.45 13.18
C LEU A 165 33.38 -22.15 12.41
N GLU A 166 34.54 -21.99 11.79
CA GLU A 166 34.82 -20.93 10.81
C GLU A 166 34.17 -21.33 9.48
N LEU A 167 33.20 -20.54 9.02
CA LEU A 167 32.74 -20.58 7.64
C LEU A 167 33.84 -19.92 6.80
N THR A 168 34.78 -20.71 6.32
CA THR A 168 35.81 -20.26 5.39
C THR A 168 35.16 -20.02 4.03
N ALA A 169 35.24 -18.79 3.53
CA ALA A 169 34.95 -18.50 2.13
C ALA A 169 35.78 -19.45 1.26
N LEU A 170 35.13 -20.13 0.31
CA LEU A 170 35.81 -21.04 -0.60
C LEU A 170 36.45 -20.22 -1.71
N ASP A 171 37.76 -20.36 -1.87
CA ASP A 171 38.46 -19.86 -3.05
C ASP A 171 38.16 -20.74 -4.26
N PHE A 172 37.96 -20.09 -5.42
CA PHE A 172 37.61 -20.73 -6.69
C PHE A 172 38.62 -21.79 -7.17
N SER A 173 39.83 -21.82 -6.62
CA SER A 173 40.88 -22.78 -6.98
C SER A 173 40.59 -24.21 -6.54
N SER A 174 39.70 -24.43 -5.55
CA SER A 174 39.32 -25.76 -5.07
C SER A 174 37.95 -26.23 -5.59
N LEU A 175 37.29 -25.45 -6.45
CA LEU A 175 35.95 -25.75 -6.95
C LEU A 175 36.02 -26.63 -8.22
N ALA A 176 35.56 -27.88 -8.11
CA ALA A 176 35.42 -28.77 -9.27
C ALA A 176 34.06 -28.56 -9.97
N LYS A 177 34.05 -28.64 -11.31
CA LYS A 177 32.80 -28.67 -12.10
C LYS A 177 31.97 -29.87 -11.65
N GLY A 178 30.70 -29.64 -11.29
CA GLY A 178 29.80 -30.64 -10.70
C GLY A 178 29.79 -30.70 -9.17
N ALA A 179 30.60 -29.91 -8.46
CA ALA A 179 30.55 -29.85 -7.00
C ALA A 179 29.23 -29.25 -6.50
N THR A 180 28.72 -29.80 -5.40
CA THR A 180 27.55 -29.24 -4.70
C THR A 180 28.02 -28.15 -3.74
N VAL A 181 27.59 -26.92 -3.96
CA VAL A 181 27.95 -25.73 -3.18
C VAL A 181 26.68 -25.03 -2.68
N LYS A 182 26.80 -24.21 -1.64
CA LYS A 182 25.71 -23.36 -1.16
C LYS A 182 25.90 -21.94 -1.68
N VAL A 183 24.90 -21.43 -2.37
CA VAL A 183 24.84 -20.09 -2.95
C VAL A 183 23.95 -19.20 -2.09
N LYS A 184 24.42 -18.02 -1.70
CA LYS A 184 23.58 -17.00 -1.07
C LYS A 184 22.78 -16.25 -2.14
N ALA A 185 21.50 -16.60 -2.28
CA ALA A 185 20.53 -15.98 -3.19
C ALA A 185 19.52 -15.16 -2.38
N GLY A 186 19.74 -13.84 -2.32
CA GLY A 186 19.01 -12.94 -1.40
C GLY A 186 19.40 -13.20 0.06
N ASP A 187 18.40 -13.36 0.93
CA ASP A 187 18.60 -13.65 2.36
C ASP A 187 18.76 -15.15 2.68
N ASN A 188 18.61 -16.02 1.68
CA ASN A 188 18.63 -17.47 1.87
C ASN A 188 19.83 -18.13 1.16
N ALA A 189 20.44 -19.11 1.84
CA ALA A 189 21.44 -19.98 1.23
C ALA A 189 20.76 -21.19 0.59
N GLN A 190 20.98 -21.40 -0.70
CA GLN A 190 20.40 -22.49 -1.49
C GLN A 190 21.50 -23.41 -2.01
N LYS A 191 21.20 -24.71 -2.09
CA LYS A 191 22.12 -25.68 -2.70
C LYS A 191 22.14 -25.49 -4.21
N ALA A 192 23.32 -25.59 -4.78
CA ALA A 192 23.58 -25.42 -6.19
C ALA A 192 24.65 -26.39 -6.67
N VAL A 193 24.62 -26.72 -7.95
CA VAL A 193 25.67 -27.48 -8.63
C VAL A 193 26.45 -26.52 -9.51
N VAL A 194 27.78 -26.56 -9.38
CA VAL A 194 28.68 -25.76 -10.20
C VAL A 194 28.68 -26.29 -11.63
N LEU A 195 28.20 -25.50 -12.59
CA LEU A 195 28.27 -25.85 -14.00
C LEU A 195 29.62 -25.46 -14.59
N ASP A 196 30.08 -24.25 -14.28
CA ASP A 196 31.34 -23.73 -14.80
C ASP A 196 32.00 -22.76 -13.82
N VAL A 197 33.33 -22.70 -13.84
CA VAL A 197 34.12 -21.84 -12.97
C VAL A 197 34.92 -20.88 -13.85
N LEU A 198 34.63 -19.59 -13.77
CA LEU A 198 35.39 -18.51 -14.40
C LEU A 198 36.38 -17.93 -13.38
N LYS A 199 37.26 -17.03 -13.83
CA LYS A 199 38.33 -16.45 -12.99
C LYS A 199 37.79 -15.74 -11.74
N ASP A 200 36.71 -14.97 -11.88
CA ASP A 200 36.15 -14.14 -10.79
C ASP A 200 34.70 -14.50 -10.40
N ALA A 201 34.10 -15.49 -11.07
CA ALA A 201 32.71 -15.90 -10.84
C ALA A 201 32.50 -17.37 -11.19
N ALA A 202 31.58 -18.05 -10.52
CA ALA A 202 31.12 -19.39 -10.91
C ALA A 202 29.68 -19.32 -11.44
N ARG A 203 29.42 -20.07 -12.52
CA ARG A 203 28.08 -20.31 -13.04
C ARG A 203 27.52 -21.53 -12.35
N VAL A 204 26.48 -21.32 -11.55
CA VAL A 204 25.89 -22.33 -10.66
C VAL A 204 24.42 -22.50 -10.99
N GLN A 205 23.98 -23.76 -11.05
CA GLN A 205 22.57 -24.11 -11.20
C GLN A 205 22.00 -24.47 -9.83
N LEU A 206 21.00 -23.71 -9.40
CA LEU A 206 20.25 -23.98 -8.18
C LEU A 206 19.35 -25.23 -8.36
N GLU A 207 18.95 -25.85 -7.25
CA GLU A 207 18.04 -27.01 -7.28
C GLU A 207 16.69 -26.74 -7.96
N ASN A 208 16.27 -25.46 -8.04
CA ASN A 208 15.07 -25.04 -8.76
C ASN A 208 15.27 -24.90 -10.27
N GLY A 209 16.43 -25.28 -10.80
CA GLY A 209 16.77 -25.21 -12.23
C GLY A 209 17.26 -23.84 -12.69
N LEU A 210 17.28 -22.82 -11.82
CA LEU A 210 17.74 -21.47 -12.16
C LEU A 210 19.28 -21.40 -12.19
N VAL A 211 19.84 -20.86 -13.27
CA VAL A 211 21.29 -20.71 -13.45
C VAL A 211 21.69 -19.27 -13.20
N ILE A 212 22.62 -19.04 -12.27
CA ILE A 212 23.08 -17.70 -11.86
C ILE A 212 24.61 -17.66 -11.87
N ASN A 213 25.19 -16.50 -12.22
CA ASN A 213 26.61 -16.22 -12.03
C ASN A 213 26.84 -15.60 -10.64
N VAL A 214 27.72 -16.21 -9.85
CA VAL A 214 27.91 -15.90 -8.44
C VAL A 214 29.39 -15.70 -8.14
N THR A 215 29.73 -14.63 -7.43
CA THR A 215 31.09 -14.32 -6.97
C THR A 215 31.45 -15.11 -5.71
N ALA A 216 32.74 -15.21 -5.37
CA ALA A 216 33.25 -16.04 -4.26
C ALA A 216 32.58 -15.69 -2.92
N ASP A 217 32.33 -14.40 -2.69
CA ASP A 217 31.70 -13.89 -1.46
C ASP A 217 30.31 -14.48 -1.17
N ARG A 218 29.68 -15.08 -2.18
CA ARG A 218 28.33 -15.64 -2.11
C ARG A 218 28.31 -17.16 -2.31
N LEU A 219 29.48 -17.80 -2.36
CA LEU A 219 29.66 -19.25 -2.47
C LEU A 219 30.24 -19.82 -1.17
N PHE A 220 29.58 -20.84 -0.64
CA PHE A 220 29.93 -21.47 0.64
C PHE A 220 29.95 -23.00 0.49
N ALA A 221 30.85 -23.68 1.20
CA ALA A 221 30.80 -25.14 1.42
C ALA A 221 29.90 -25.47 2.61
#